data_AF-A0A8S3PZ84-F1
#
_entry.id   AF-A0A8S3PZ84-F1
#
_cell.length_a   1.000
_cell.length_b   1.000
_cell.length_c   1.000
_cell.angle_alpha   90.00
_cell.angle_beta   90.00
_cell.angle_gamma   90.00
#
_symmetry.space_group_name_H-M   'P 1'
#
loop_
_entity.id
_entity.type
_entity.pdbx_description
1 polymer ?
#
loop_
_entity_poly.entity_id
_entity_poly.type
_entity_poly.pdbx_seq_one_letter_code
_entity_poly.pdbx_strand_id
1 'polypeptide(L)'
;MNHLCFQVYTFTQIAELVDLPGAFMIGAGAGPHKHIGCCCELINDVKLDKSGNVAVMNSHIAKVSTEDGGCIQETLTKNEFSLMGNFYVVMATQERLVIEVKASKRTGEENFMSCIRKPDFSKTPLTSQEQVGKWLKFYEMDSPLVCLGELVSHDPGMDLRVEHFHCYSEHGQGGHYHNDTTPNEVEYRGYFILADYVYRVDQPPQTTELAR
;
A
#
# COMPACT_ATOMS: atom_id res chain seq x y z
N MET A 1 31.19 -7.52 -4.34
CA MET A 1 29.79 -7.79 -3.94
C MET A 1 29.21 -6.46 -3.49
N ASN A 2 28.44 -5.78 -4.34
CA ASN A 2 27.76 -4.56 -3.92
C ASN A 2 26.63 -4.98 -2.99
N HIS A 3 26.75 -4.68 -1.70
CA HIS A 3 25.61 -4.75 -0.80
C HIS A 3 24.57 -3.77 -1.34
N LEU A 4 23.48 -4.28 -1.92
CA LEU A 4 22.26 -3.50 -2.12
C LEU A 4 21.86 -3.03 -0.71
N CYS A 5 22.20 -1.78 -0.39
CA CYS A 5 21.75 -1.17 0.85
C CYS A 5 20.25 -0.93 0.67
N PHE A 6 19.44 -1.86 1.13
CA PHE A 6 18.01 -1.63 1.20
C PHE A 6 17.76 -0.46 2.15
N GLN A 7 17.21 0.61 1.58
CA GLN A 7 16.85 1.83 2.29
C GLN A 7 15.78 1.50 3.33
N VAL A 8 15.99 1.97 4.56
CA VAL A 8 15.07 1.78 5.68
C VAL A 8 14.63 3.16 6.14
N TYR A 9 13.34 3.31 6.39
CA TYR A 9 12.72 4.54 6.85
C TYR A 9 11.92 4.25 8.10
N THR A 10 11.76 5.24 8.98
CA THR A 10 10.85 5.17 10.12
C THR A 10 9.58 5.97 9.87
N PHE A 11 8.46 5.58 10.47
CA PHE A 11 7.23 6.37 10.37
C PHE A 11 7.42 7.75 11.03
N THR A 12 8.23 7.83 12.08
CA THR A 12 8.64 9.09 12.71
C THR A 12 9.33 10.03 11.73
N GLN A 13 10.30 9.53 10.96
CA GLN A 13 11.00 10.34 9.95
C GLN A 13 10.02 10.87 8.89
N ILE A 14 9.06 10.04 8.44
CA ILE A 14 8.06 10.49 7.48
C ILE A 14 7.19 11.61 8.08
N ALA A 15 6.72 11.45 9.31
CA ALA A 15 5.91 12.46 9.99
C ALA A 15 6.66 13.79 10.19
N GLU A 16 7.96 13.74 10.48
CA GLU A 16 8.82 14.93 10.57
C GLU A 16 8.99 15.62 9.20
N LEU A 17 9.22 14.84 8.13
CA LEU A 17 9.42 15.37 6.77
C LEU A 17 8.20 16.06 6.19
N VAL A 18 6.99 15.65 6.60
CA VAL A 18 5.73 16.26 6.14
C VAL A 18 5.15 17.27 7.14
N ASP A 19 5.90 17.62 8.19
CA ASP A 19 5.53 18.58 9.23
C ASP A 19 4.20 18.24 9.96
N LEU A 20 4.00 16.95 10.26
CA LEU A 20 2.82 16.44 10.98
C LEU A 20 3.22 15.61 12.21
N PRO A 21 3.74 16.24 13.28
CA PRO A 21 4.04 15.52 14.52
C PRO A 21 2.77 14.93 15.14
N GLY A 22 2.80 13.65 15.52
CA GLY A 22 1.61 12.93 15.98
C GLY A 22 0.67 12.48 14.86
N ALA A 23 1.21 12.32 13.65
CA ALA A 23 0.48 11.82 12.50
C ALA A 23 -0.14 10.44 12.73
N PHE A 24 -1.31 10.26 12.14
CA PHE A 24 -1.89 8.98 11.78
C PHE A 24 -1.58 8.71 10.31
N MET A 25 -1.09 7.50 10.01
CA MET A 25 -0.66 7.09 8.69
C MET A 25 -1.28 5.76 8.31
N ILE A 26 -1.91 5.72 7.13
CA ILE A 26 -2.41 4.49 6.51
C ILE A 26 -1.88 4.33 5.11
N GLY A 27 -1.73 3.10 4.63
CA GLY A 27 -1.40 2.83 3.22
C GLY A 27 -0.66 1.54 2.99
N ALA A 28 0.14 1.51 1.92
CA ALA A 28 0.79 0.31 1.40
C ALA A 28 2.30 0.55 1.21
N GLY A 29 3.11 -0.50 1.34
CA GLY A 29 4.56 -0.39 1.13
C GLY A 29 5.27 -1.72 1.28
N ALA A 30 6.60 -1.70 1.29
CA ALA A 30 7.38 -2.89 1.61
C ALA A 30 7.75 -2.93 3.10
N GLY A 31 7.54 -4.08 3.73
CA GLY A 31 7.83 -4.27 5.15
C GLY A 31 9.33 -4.30 5.47
N PRO A 32 9.70 -4.20 6.76
CA PRO A 32 11.08 -4.09 7.19
C PRO A 32 11.82 -5.43 7.07
N HIS A 33 12.25 -5.78 5.85
CA HIS A 33 12.85 -7.07 5.52
C HIS A 33 14.06 -7.46 6.40
N LYS A 34 14.86 -6.49 6.88
CA LYS A 34 15.98 -6.78 7.81
C LYS A 34 15.49 -7.30 9.15
N HIS A 35 14.36 -6.79 9.64
CA HIS A 35 13.76 -7.21 10.89
C HIS A 35 12.97 -8.51 10.74
N ILE A 36 12.18 -8.61 9.67
CA ILE A 36 11.34 -9.79 9.40
C ILE A 36 12.17 -11.00 8.92
N GLY A 37 13.33 -10.75 8.29
CA GLY A 37 14.20 -11.78 7.73
C GLY A 37 13.88 -12.16 6.28
N CYS A 38 12.83 -11.60 5.69
CA CYS A 38 12.45 -11.80 4.30
C CYS A 38 11.68 -10.59 3.73
N CYS A 39 11.47 -10.59 2.41
CA CYS A 39 10.58 -9.61 1.77
C CYS A 39 9.14 -9.85 2.23
N CYS A 40 8.42 -8.76 2.47
CA CYS A 40 7.03 -8.79 2.91
C CYS A 40 6.30 -7.53 2.47
N GLU A 41 4.99 -7.66 2.25
CA GLU A 41 4.09 -6.55 1.99
C GLU A 41 3.74 -5.88 3.32
N LEU A 42 3.81 -4.55 3.39
CA LEU A 42 3.38 -3.76 4.54
C LEU A 42 1.98 -3.21 4.30
N ILE A 43 1.09 -3.46 5.24
CA ILE A 43 -0.23 -2.85 5.33
C ILE A 43 -0.18 -1.88 6.51
N ASN A 44 0.05 -0.61 6.21
CA ASN A 44 0.39 0.39 7.22
C ASN A 44 -0.87 0.95 7.90
N ASP A 45 -0.91 0.92 9.22
CA ASP A 45 -1.86 1.58 10.12
C ASP A 45 -1.12 1.93 11.42
N VAL A 46 -0.63 3.16 11.51
CA VAL A 46 0.19 3.60 12.63
C VAL A 46 -0.20 5.00 13.09
N LYS A 47 -0.20 5.20 14.41
CA LYS A 47 -0.38 6.51 15.04
C LYS A 47 0.84 6.86 15.86
N LEU A 48 1.36 8.05 15.63
CA LEU A 48 2.42 8.63 16.45
C LEU A 48 1.86 9.54 17.55
N ASP A 49 2.63 9.72 18.62
CA ASP A 49 2.44 10.83 19.56
C ASP A 49 3.16 12.10 19.06
N LYS A 50 2.92 13.23 19.72
CA LYS A 50 3.52 14.53 19.35
C LYS A 50 5.04 14.57 19.54
N SER A 51 5.61 13.62 20.29
CA SER A 51 7.05 13.48 20.50
C SER A 51 7.69 12.60 19.42
N GLY A 52 6.90 12.08 18.47
CA GLY A 52 7.35 11.22 17.40
C GLY A 52 7.42 9.74 17.76
N ASN A 53 6.98 9.32 18.96
CA ASN A 53 6.96 7.90 19.32
C ASN A 53 5.72 7.22 18.74
N VAL A 54 5.82 5.91 18.48
CA VAL A 54 4.66 5.10 18.10
C VAL A 54 3.71 4.99 19.30
N ALA A 55 2.53 5.59 19.19
CA ALA A 55 1.48 5.54 20.19
C ALA A 55 0.56 4.32 19.97
N VAL A 56 0.25 4.00 18.70
CA VAL A 56 -0.53 2.82 18.31
C VAL A 56 0.11 2.20 17.07
N MET A 57 0.26 0.87 17.10
CA MET A 57 0.76 0.08 15.98
C MET A 57 -0.28 -0.99 15.63
N ASN A 58 -1.00 -0.77 14.53
CA ASN A 58 -1.95 -1.72 13.96
C ASN A 58 -1.49 -2.23 12.58
N SER A 59 -0.32 -1.79 12.11
CA SER A 59 0.20 -2.23 10.82
C SER A 59 0.38 -3.75 10.77
N HIS A 60 0.10 -4.34 9.63
CA HIS A 60 0.30 -5.75 9.35
C HIS A 60 1.41 -5.93 8.31
N ILE A 61 2.01 -7.12 8.30
CA ILE A 61 2.85 -7.58 7.21
C ILE A 61 2.32 -8.90 6.67
N ALA A 62 2.44 -9.09 5.36
CA ALA A 62 2.15 -10.35 4.69
C ALA A 62 3.41 -10.87 3.99
N LYS A 63 3.73 -12.15 4.20
CA LYS A 63 4.93 -12.80 3.66
C LYS A 63 4.61 -14.20 3.16
N VAL A 64 5.49 -14.72 2.31
CA VAL A 64 5.36 -16.07 1.78
C VAL A 64 6.04 -17.07 2.72
N SER A 65 5.28 -18.07 3.15
CA SER A 65 5.78 -19.21 3.90
C SER A 65 6.84 -19.97 3.09
N THR A 66 7.98 -20.26 3.71
CA THR A 66 9.01 -21.11 3.08
C THR A 66 8.67 -22.60 3.12
N GLU A 67 7.68 -23.00 3.92
CA GLU A 67 7.31 -24.40 4.12
C GLU A 67 6.37 -24.90 3.02
N ASP A 68 5.32 -24.13 2.74
CA ASP A 68 4.22 -24.51 1.83
C ASP A 68 3.93 -23.45 0.75
N GLY A 69 4.60 -22.30 0.79
CA GLY A 69 4.35 -21.20 -0.13
C GLY A 69 3.06 -20.42 0.15
N GLY A 70 2.37 -20.69 1.25
CA GLY A 70 1.16 -19.98 1.68
C GLY A 70 1.43 -18.55 2.16
N CYS A 71 0.35 -17.80 2.37
CA CYS A 71 0.39 -16.47 2.96
C CYS A 71 0.51 -16.56 4.49
N ILE A 72 1.47 -15.85 5.07
CA ILE A 72 1.60 -15.63 6.51
C ILE A 72 1.37 -14.15 6.76
N GLN A 73 0.35 -13.83 7.56
CA GLN A 73 0.09 -12.47 8.02
C GLN A 73 0.47 -12.32 9.50
N GLU A 74 1.18 -11.25 9.84
CA GLU A 74 1.61 -10.92 11.21
C GLU A 74 1.39 -9.43 11.49
N THR A 75 1.27 -9.05 12.77
CA THR A 75 1.28 -7.63 13.18
C THR A 75 2.71 -7.12 13.24
N LEU A 76 2.98 -5.97 12.63
CA LEU A 76 4.26 -5.28 12.74
C LEU A 76 4.44 -4.73 14.16
N THR A 77 5.65 -4.81 14.70
CA THR A 77 5.97 -4.28 16.04
C THR A 77 7.04 -3.19 16.02
N LYS A 78 7.50 -2.80 14.83
CA LYS A 78 8.60 -1.86 14.64
C LYS A 78 8.15 -0.58 13.96
N ASN A 79 8.82 0.50 14.33
CA ASN A 79 8.68 1.80 13.71
C ASN A 79 9.54 1.93 12.44
N GLU A 80 9.40 1.01 11.50
CA GLU A 80 10.17 1.03 10.27
C GLU A 80 9.51 0.27 9.12
N PHE A 81 9.85 0.69 7.92
CA PHE A 81 9.56 0.01 6.66
C PHE A 81 10.78 0.11 5.74
N SER A 82 10.77 -0.62 4.63
CA SER A 82 11.91 -0.66 3.71
C SER A 82 11.49 -0.26 2.30
N LEU A 83 12.47 0.19 1.51
CA LEU A 83 12.36 0.49 0.08
C LEU A 83 11.38 1.59 -0.29
N MET A 84 10.08 1.38 -0.09
CA MET A 84 9.02 2.28 -0.53
C MET A 84 7.77 2.17 0.35
N GLY A 85 7.03 3.27 0.42
CA GLY A 85 5.76 3.39 1.10
C GLY A 85 4.93 4.50 0.44
N ASN A 86 3.64 4.23 0.31
CA ASN A 86 2.59 5.07 -0.26
C ASN A 86 1.57 5.25 0.85
N PHE A 87 1.59 6.42 1.49
CA PHE A 87 0.85 6.67 2.72
C PHE A 87 0.00 7.93 2.62
N TYR A 88 -1.26 7.80 3.05
CA TYR A 88 -2.06 8.94 3.46
C TYR A 88 -1.70 9.32 4.90
N VAL A 89 -1.31 10.59 5.10
CA VAL A 89 -0.83 11.11 6.38
C VAL A 89 -1.74 12.24 6.86
N VAL A 90 -2.20 12.17 8.11
CA VAL A 90 -3.10 13.19 8.69
C VAL A 90 -2.86 13.37 10.18
N MET A 91 -3.22 14.52 10.73
CA MET A 91 -3.27 14.69 12.19
C MET A 91 -4.36 13.81 12.80
N ALA A 92 -4.00 13.00 13.79
CA ALA A 92 -4.89 12.02 14.41
C ALA A 92 -6.11 12.60 15.16
N THR A 93 -6.22 13.92 15.30
CA THR A 93 -7.29 14.60 16.05
C THR A 93 -8.31 15.30 15.17
N GLN A 94 -8.19 15.20 13.84
CA GLN A 94 -9.06 15.95 12.94
C GLN A 94 -10.21 15.06 12.45
N GLU A 95 -11.42 15.36 12.91
CA GLU A 95 -12.63 14.87 12.27
C GLU A 95 -12.70 15.44 10.85
N ARG A 96 -12.99 14.59 9.86
CA ARG A 96 -13.13 14.99 8.46
C ARG A 96 -14.31 14.27 7.82
N LEU A 97 -14.98 14.97 6.91
CA LEU A 97 -15.95 14.34 6.03
C LEU A 97 -15.21 13.41 5.07
N VAL A 98 -15.78 12.23 4.85
CA VAL A 98 -15.26 11.21 3.93
C VAL A 98 -16.28 10.92 2.85
N ILE A 99 -15.79 10.44 1.71
CA ILE A 99 -16.63 9.95 0.61
C ILE A 99 -16.83 8.45 0.84
N GLU A 100 -18.06 8.06 1.17
CA GLU A 100 -18.44 6.65 1.22
C GLU A 100 -18.80 6.16 -0.20
N VAL A 101 -18.12 5.12 -0.66
CA VAL A 101 -18.39 4.45 -1.93
C VAL A 101 -18.85 3.03 -1.65
N LYS A 102 -20.04 2.69 -2.16
CA LYS A 102 -20.58 1.33 -2.15
C LYS A 102 -20.71 0.85 -3.58
N ALA A 103 -20.05 -0.25 -3.90
CA ALA A 103 -20.17 -0.91 -5.20
C ALA A 103 -20.37 -2.40 -4.97
N SER A 104 -21.25 -3.02 -5.74
CA SER A 104 -21.45 -4.46 -5.72
C SER A 104 -21.64 -4.94 -7.13
N LYS A 105 -21.28 -6.21 -7.37
CA LYS A 105 -21.36 -6.87 -8.67
C LYS A 105 -20.61 -6.08 -9.76
N ARG A 106 -19.37 -6.47 -10.03
CA ARG A 106 -18.60 -5.90 -11.12
C ARG A 106 -19.19 -6.31 -12.47
N THR A 107 -19.62 -5.32 -13.27
CA THR A 107 -20.22 -5.52 -14.61
C THR A 107 -19.29 -5.17 -15.76
N GLY A 108 -18.03 -4.80 -15.49
CA GLY A 108 -17.03 -4.42 -16.48
C GLY A 108 -15.66 -5.02 -16.17
N GLU A 109 -14.68 -4.75 -17.03
CA GLU A 109 -13.33 -5.33 -16.93
C GLU A 109 -12.50 -4.72 -15.78
N GLU A 110 -12.78 -3.47 -15.40
CA GLU A 110 -11.96 -2.70 -14.47
C GLU A 110 -12.22 -3.09 -13.01
N ASN A 111 -11.16 -3.16 -12.20
CA ASN A 111 -11.27 -3.38 -10.76
C ASN A 111 -11.87 -2.15 -10.03
N PHE A 112 -12.22 -2.30 -8.75
CA PHE A 112 -12.83 -1.23 -7.95
C PHE A 112 -11.99 0.05 -7.88
N MET A 113 -10.68 -0.10 -7.64
CA MET A 113 -9.74 1.01 -7.47
C MET A 113 -9.49 1.75 -8.80
N SER A 114 -9.32 1.01 -9.88
CA SER A 114 -9.18 1.53 -11.24
C SER A 114 -10.43 2.27 -11.72
N CYS A 115 -11.62 1.83 -11.31
CA CYS A 115 -12.88 2.55 -11.59
C CYS A 115 -12.91 3.94 -10.94
N ILE A 116 -12.37 4.09 -9.73
CA ILE A 116 -12.36 5.36 -9.00
C ILE A 116 -11.38 6.36 -9.63
N ARG A 117 -10.25 5.88 -10.19
CA ARG A 117 -9.13 6.73 -10.61
C ARG A 117 -9.30 7.43 -11.97
N LYS A 118 -10.08 6.91 -12.92
CA LYS A 118 -10.01 7.28 -14.36
C LYS A 118 -10.08 8.79 -14.67
N PRO A 119 -9.12 9.30 -15.48
CA PRO A 119 -9.48 9.96 -16.74
C PRO A 119 -8.51 9.55 -17.89
N ASP A 120 -8.94 8.64 -18.76
CA ASP A 120 -8.27 8.13 -19.99
C ASP A 120 -6.82 7.59 -19.91
N PHE A 121 -6.56 6.46 -20.59
CA PHE A 121 -5.28 5.73 -20.55
C PHE A 121 -4.32 6.07 -21.71
N SER A 122 -3.01 5.96 -21.43
CA SER A 122 -1.92 5.89 -22.41
C SER A 122 -1.87 4.53 -23.14
N LYS A 123 -1.33 4.49 -24.36
CA LYS A 123 -1.55 3.45 -25.38
C LYS A 123 -0.36 2.54 -25.76
N THR A 124 0.78 2.52 -25.05
CA THR A 124 1.93 1.64 -25.44
C THR A 124 3.02 1.46 -24.34
N PRO A 125 3.90 0.42 -24.38
CA PRO A 125 3.89 -0.68 -23.40
C PRO A 125 5.20 -0.97 -22.64
N LEU A 126 5.07 -1.81 -21.60
CA LEU A 126 6.10 -2.38 -20.72
C LEU A 126 6.96 -3.46 -21.43
N THR A 127 8.20 -3.69 -20.95
CA THR A 127 9.19 -4.51 -21.69
C THR A 127 9.25 -6.02 -21.35
N SER A 128 8.50 -6.52 -20.35
CA SER A 128 7.67 -7.76 -20.43
C SER A 128 6.98 -8.09 -19.08
N GLN A 129 5.67 -8.34 -19.09
CA GLN A 129 4.87 -8.74 -17.91
C GLN A 129 5.28 -10.11 -17.34
N GLU A 130 5.89 -10.95 -18.18
CA GLU A 130 6.22 -12.34 -17.87
C GLU A 130 7.25 -12.46 -16.73
N GLN A 131 8.21 -11.53 -16.64
CA GLN A 131 9.22 -11.55 -15.57
C GLN A 131 8.66 -11.04 -14.24
N VAL A 132 7.81 -10.02 -14.28
CA VAL A 132 7.10 -9.51 -13.08
C VAL A 132 6.16 -10.59 -12.53
N GLY A 133 5.42 -11.27 -13.40
CA GLY A 133 4.53 -12.36 -13.02
C GLY A 133 5.24 -13.61 -12.49
N LYS A 134 6.49 -13.88 -12.88
CA LYS A 134 7.29 -14.98 -12.33
C LYS A 134 7.88 -14.69 -10.94
N TRP A 135 8.05 -13.42 -10.59
CA TRP A 135 8.58 -12.99 -9.30
C TRP A 135 7.48 -12.77 -8.26
N LEU A 136 6.33 -12.23 -8.68
CA LEU A 136 5.16 -12.07 -7.83
C LEU A 136 4.45 -13.41 -7.59
N LYS A 137 4.01 -13.61 -6.35
CA LYS A 137 3.16 -14.73 -5.96
C LYS A 137 1.71 -14.22 -5.89
N PHE A 138 0.86 -14.71 -6.77
CA PHE A 138 -0.56 -14.39 -6.77
C PHE A 138 -1.32 -15.40 -5.92
N TYR A 139 -2.26 -14.90 -5.11
CA TYR A 139 -3.15 -15.69 -4.28
C TYR A 139 -4.58 -15.20 -4.51
N GLU A 140 -5.53 -16.13 -4.52
CA GLU A 140 -6.93 -15.78 -4.29
C GLU A 140 -7.16 -15.72 -2.78
N MET A 141 -7.80 -14.64 -2.33
CA MET A 141 -8.09 -14.40 -0.92
C MET A 141 -9.60 -14.27 -0.72
N ASP A 142 -10.08 -14.81 0.38
CA ASP A 142 -11.47 -14.76 0.78
C ASP A 142 -11.81 -13.42 1.43
N SER A 143 -13.05 -12.97 1.26
CA SER A 143 -13.60 -11.86 2.03
C SER A 143 -13.92 -12.30 3.48
N PRO A 144 -13.91 -11.39 4.47
CA PRO A 144 -13.68 -9.95 4.36
C PRO A 144 -12.19 -9.54 4.41
N LEU A 145 -11.82 -8.61 3.54
CA LEU A 145 -10.51 -7.96 3.53
C LEU A 145 -10.64 -6.48 3.91
N VAL A 146 -9.74 -5.98 4.75
CA VAL A 146 -9.57 -4.54 5.00
C VAL A 146 -8.38 -4.06 4.18
N CYS A 147 -8.62 -3.14 3.25
CA CYS A 147 -7.60 -2.65 2.31
C CYS A 147 -7.27 -1.18 2.57
N LEU A 148 -5.98 -0.87 2.67
CA LEU A 148 -5.44 0.46 2.92
C LEU A 148 -4.54 0.85 1.75
N GLY A 149 -4.69 2.09 1.27
CA GLY A 149 -3.96 2.53 0.09
C GLY A 149 -4.35 3.90 -0.41
N GLU A 150 -3.81 4.24 -1.57
CA GLU A 150 -3.98 5.55 -2.21
C GLU A 150 -4.23 5.44 -3.71
N LEU A 151 -4.89 6.47 -4.24
CA LEU A 151 -5.17 6.68 -5.65
C LEU A 151 -4.70 8.08 -6.05
N VAL A 152 -3.98 8.17 -7.16
CA VAL A 152 -3.59 9.44 -7.77
C VAL A 152 -4.16 9.47 -9.19
N SER A 153 -5.00 10.45 -9.49
CA SER A 153 -5.66 10.55 -10.81
C SER A 153 -4.67 10.84 -11.94
N HIS A 154 -3.61 11.60 -11.67
CA HIS A 154 -2.58 11.97 -12.62
C HIS A 154 -1.24 12.21 -11.92
N ASP A 155 -0.16 11.61 -12.42
CA ASP A 155 1.19 11.89 -11.97
C ASP A 155 1.69 13.21 -12.59
N PRO A 156 1.98 14.26 -11.79
CA PRO A 156 2.47 15.55 -12.29
C PRO A 156 3.96 15.53 -12.70
N GLY A 157 4.58 14.36 -12.87
CA GLY A 157 6.00 14.19 -13.20
C GLY A 157 6.88 13.90 -11.98
N MET A 158 6.30 13.34 -10.93
CA MET A 158 6.96 13.01 -9.65
C MET A 158 7.27 11.52 -9.49
N ASP A 159 7.05 10.73 -10.54
CA ASP A 159 7.32 9.29 -10.54
C ASP A 159 6.48 8.57 -9.48
N LEU A 160 5.18 8.86 -9.50
CA LEU A 160 4.23 8.40 -8.50
C LEU A 160 3.70 7.02 -8.88
N ARG A 161 3.48 6.20 -7.84
CA ARG A 161 2.65 5.01 -7.98
C ARG A 161 1.19 5.42 -7.88
N VAL A 162 0.47 5.37 -9.01
CA VAL A 162 -0.86 5.98 -9.13
C VAL A 162 -2.00 5.20 -8.47
N GLU A 163 -1.74 3.94 -8.10
CA GLU A 163 -2.64 3.06 -7.37
C GLU A 163 -1.79 2.12 -6.53
N HIS A 164 -2.03 2.08 -5.23
CA HIS A 164 -1.32 1.16 -4.35
C HIS A 164 -2.17 0.80 -3.13
N PHE A 165 -2.68 -0.43 -3.12
CA PHE A 165 -3.49 -0.95 -2.01
C PHE A 165 -2.96 -2.29 -1.54
N HIS A 166 -2.76 -2.40 -0.23
CA HIS A 166 -2.54 -3.68 0.42
C HIS A 166 -3.70 -3.99 1.36
N CYS A 167 -3.99 -5.28 1.54
CA CYS A 167 -5.09 -5.75 2.36
C CYS A 167 -4.60 -6.67 3.48
N TYR A 168 -5.36 -6.71 4.57
CA TYR A 168 -5.21 -7.67 5.66
C TYR A 168 -6.58 -8.23 6.07
N SER A 169 -6.59 -9.32 6.83
CA SER A 169 -7.83 -9.91 7.35
C SER A 169 -7.68 -10.50 8.74
N GLU A 170 -8.80 -10.76 9.43
CA GLU A 170 -8.81 -11.49 10.69
C GLU A 170 -8.57 -13.00 10.51
N HIS A 171 -8.70 -13.51 9.29
CA HIS A 171 -8.46 -14.91 8.93
C HIS A 171 -7.06 -15.15 8.31
N GLY A 172 -6.14 -14.21 8.49
CA GLY A 172 -4.72 -14.41 8.20
C GLY A 172 -4.32 -14.31 6.72
N GLN A 173 -5.19 -13.74 5.88
CA GLN A 173 -4.91 -13.48 4.46
C GLN A 173 -4.68 -11.98 4.23
N GLY A 174 -3.58 -11.66 3.57
CA GLY A 174 -3.23 -10.28 3.26
C GLY A 174 -2.12 -10.18 2.22
N GLY A 175 -1.89 -8.98 1.71
CA GLY A 175 -0.90 -8.72 0.67
C GLY A 175 -1.34 -7.64 -0.32
N HIS A 176 -0.74 -7.63 -1.49
CA HIS A 176 -1.01 -6.65 -2.54
C HIS A 176 -2.32 -6.93 -3.29
N TYR A 177 -3.22 -5.95 -3.34
CA TYR A 177 -4.47 -6.07 -4.09
C TYR A 177 -4.23 -5.90 -5.59
N HIS A 178 -4.83 -6.78 -6.40
CA HIS A 178 -4.78 -6.70 -7.86
C HIS A 178 -6.16 -6.53 -8.48
N ASN A 179 -7.09 -7.45 -8.19
CA ASN A 179 -8.47 -7.42 -8.66
C ASN A 179 -9.32 -8.40 -7.84
N ASP A 180 -10.66 -8.28 -7.91
CA ASP A 180 -11.54 -9.39 -7.56
C ASP A 180 -11.53 -10.52 -8.62
N THR A 181 -11.84 -11.72 -8.16
CA THR A 181 -12.01 -12.92 -9.01
C THR A 181 -13.46 -13.43 -9.05
N THR A 182 -14.35 -12.86 -8.23
CA THR A 182 -15.78 -13.23 -8.13
C THR A 182 -16.70 -12.05 -8.52
N PRO A 183 -16.65 -11.56 -9.77
CA PRO A 183 -17.29 -10.32 -10.18
C PRO A 183 -18.80 -10.29 -9.95
N ASN A 184 -19.48 -11.44 -9.96
CA ASN A 184 -20.93 -11.50 -9.76
C ASN A 184 -21.37 -11.36 -8.30
N GLU A 185 -20.45 -11.53 -7.36
CA GLU A 185 -20.72 -11.63 -5.91
C GLU A 185 -19.94 -10.58 -5.11
N VAL A 186 -18.91 -9.96 -5.70
CA VAL A 186 -18.06 -9.00 -5.01
C VAL A 186 -18.85 -7.79 -4.48
N GLU A 187 -18.53 -7.40 -3.25
CA GLU A 187 -19.04 -6.18 -2.61
C GLU A 187 -17.87 -5.35 -2.06
N TYR A 188 -17.90 -4.06 -2.34
CA TYR A 188 -16.94 -3.07 -1.88
C TYR A 188 -17.63 -1.98 -1.07
N ARG A 189 -17.02 -1.64 0.07
CA ARG A 189 -17.36 -0.46 0.86
C ARG A 189 -16.07 0.29 1.20
N GLY A 190 -15.84 1.40 0.51
CA GLY A 190 -14.66 2.24 0.71
C GLY A 190 -15.02 3.57 1.36
N TYR A 191 -14.09 4.11 2.16
CA TYR A 191 -14.15 5.47 2.68
C TYR A 191 -12.91 6.22 2.20
N PHE A 192 -13.11 7.23 1.36
CA PHE A 192 -12.03 7.96 0.72
C PHE A 192 -12.00 9.41 1.19
N ILE A 193 -10.81 9.99 1.16
CA ILE A 193 -10.57 11.38 1.47
C ILE A 193 -9.56 11.95 0.48
N LEU A 194 -9.74 13.22 0.11
CA LEU A 194 -8.79 13.92 -0.75
C LEU A 194 -7.61 14.42 0.07
N ALA A 195 -6.40 14.18 -0.42
CA ALA A 195 -5.18 14.73 0.13
C ALA A 195 -5.01 16.20 -0.32
N ASP A 196 -4.63 17.06 0.61
CA ASP A 196 -4.36 18.49 0.34
C ASP A 196 -2.97 18.71 -0.30
N TYR A 197 -2.02 17.82 -0.01
CA TYR A 197 -0.63 17.90 -0.44
C TYR A 197 -0.08 16.52 -0.84
N VAL A 198 0.93 16.52 -1.71
CA VAL A 198 1.71 15.32 -2.06
C VAL A 198 3.17 15.58 -1.72
N TYR A 199 3.75 14.71 -0.90
CA TYR A 199 5.17 14.73 -0.55
C TYR A 199 5.88 13.57 -1.24
N ARG A 200 6.90 13.88 -2.05
CA ARG A 200 7.77 12.87 -2.65
C ARG A 200 9.10 12.84 -1.92
N VAL A 201 9.29 11.81 -1.12
CA VAL A 201 10.51 11.58 -0.33
C VAL A 201 11.42 10.62 -1.07
N ASP A 202 12.73 10.91 -1.08
CA ASP A 202 13.80 10.05 -1.60
C ASP A 202 13.48 9.43 -2.97
N GLN A 203 13.17 10.28 -3.96
CA GLN A 203 12.86 9.83 -5.31
C GLN A 203 14.08 9.11 -5.92
N PRO A 204 13.92 7.89 -6.46
CA PRO A 204 15.03 7.17 -7.09
C PRO A 204 15.68 8.01 -8.21
N PRO A 205 17.03 8.06 -8.29
CA PRO A 205 17.72 8.83 -9.33
C PRO A 205 17.56 8.23 -10.73
N GLN A 206 17.13 6.97 -10.81
CA GLN A 206 16.78 6.26 -12.04
C GLN A 206 15.38 5.70 -11.89
N THR A 207 14.50 6.07 -12.81
CA THR A 207 13.10 5.65 -12.81
C THR A 207 12.86 4.56 -13.85
N THR A 208 11.84 3.73 -13.63
CA THR A 208 11.42 2.67 -14.54
C THR A 208 9.92 2.45 -14.42
N GLU A 209 9.26 2.13 -15.53
CA GLU A 209 7.84 1.74 -15.55
C GLU A 209 7.62 0.28 -15.11
N LEU A 210 8.68 -0.48 -14.85
CA LEU A 210 8.56 -1.88 -14.44
C LEU A 210 7.93 -2.00 -13.03
N ALA A 211 6.95 -2.91 -12.90
CA ALA A 211 6.30 -3.29 -11.64
C ALA A 211 5.58 -2.14 -10.91
N ARG A 212 4.95 -1.23 -11.66
CA ARG A 212 4.01 -0.22 -11.13
C ARG A 212 2.60 -0.76 -11.07
#